data_AF-A0A127T1R0-F1
#
_entry.id   AF-A0A127T1R0-F1
#
_cell.length_a   1.000
_cell.length_b   1.000
_cell.length_c   1.000
_cell.angle_alpha   90.00
_cell.angle_beta   90.00
_cell.angle_gamma   90.00
#
_symmetry.space_group_name_H-M   'P 1'
#
loop_
_entity.id
_entity.type
_entity.pdbx_description
1 polymer ?
#
loop_
_entity_poly.entity_id
_entity_poly.type
_entity_poly.pdbx_seq_one_letter_code
_entity_poly.pdbx_strand_id
1 'polypeptide(L)'
;MAKKSMKINVVDHLLIDNNREVEDVTSVVLPVWNPPTTAIDTSGIALAMDVPDMTKFNAAEYSIAHNNGTNSQYLAMPGLHTDEFRTVRQKYTTSKTKIEYESVKYRLTGMHKSTEKGT
;
A
#
# COMPACT_ATOMS: atom_id res chain seq x y z
N MET A 1 26.16 -16.54 13.03
CA MET A 1 24.91 -17.13 12.51
C MET A 1 24.32 -16.19 11.48
N ALA A 2 24.18 -16.61 10.22
CA ALA A 2 23.53 -15.79 9.20
C ALA A 2 22.02 -15.72 9.49
N LYS A 3 21.48 -14.50 9.58
CA LYS A 3 20.04 -14.26 9.75
C LYS A 3 19.35 -14.74 8.47
N LYS A 4 18.82 -15.97 8.47
CA LYS A 4 18.04 -16.51 7.35
C LYS A 4 16.75 -15.70 7.26
N SER A 5 16.72 -14.68 6.40
CA SER A 5 15.52 -13.90 6.15
C SER A 5 14.54 -14.78 5.39
N MET A 6 13.47 -15.20 6.05
CA MET A 6 12.35 -15.86 5.39
C MET A 6 11.59 -14.80 4.57
N LYS A 7 11.62 -14.92 3.25
CA LYS A 7 10.88 -14.02 2.36
C LYS A 7 9.44 -14.52 2.25
N ILE A 8 8.47 -13.67 2.58
CA ILE A 8 7.05 -13.91 2.28
C ILE A 8 6.85 -13.55 0.81
N ASN A 9 6.55 -14.54 -0.02
CA ASN A 9 6.30 -14.31 -1.45
C ASN A 9 4.82 -13.98 -1.68
N VAL A 10 4.57 -13.01 -2.54
CA VAL A 10 3.28 -12.81 -3.19
C VAL A 10 3.15 -13.87 -4.28
N VAL A 11 2.06 -14.63 -4.23
CA VAL A 11 1.77 -15.75 -5.13
C VAL A 11 0.96 -15.27 -6.32
N ASP A 12 -0.03 -14.42 -6.04
CA ASP A 12 -0.90 -13.87 -7.06
C ASP A 12 -1.47 -12.53 -6.61
N HIS A 13 -1.90 -11.71 -7.56
CA HIS A 13 -2.51 -10.42 -7.31
C HIS A 13 -3.53 -10.06 -8.39
N LEU A 14 -4.48 -9.21 -8.00
CA LEU A 14 -5.53 -8.69 -8.87
C LEU A 14 -5.80 -7.24 -8.51
N LEU A 15 -5.84 -6.36 -9.51
CA LEU A 15 -6.26 -4.98 -9.37
C LEU A 15 -7.55 -4.74 -10.15
N ILE A 16 -8.51 -4.10 -9.51
CA ILE A 16 -9.77 -3.69 -10.13
C ILE A 16 -9.94 -2.20 -9.90
N ASP A 17 -10.01 -1.41 -10.98
CA ASP A 17 -10.37 0.01 -10.95
C ASP A 17 -11.80 0.18 -11.46
N ASN A 18 -12.70 0.72 -10.63
CA ASN A 18 -14.07 1.05 -11.03
C ASN A 18 -14.80 -0.13 -11.73
N ASN A 19 -14.66 -1.35 -11.17
CA ASN A 19 -15.15 -2.63 -11.71
C ASN A 19 -14.48 -3.13 -13.01
N ARG A 20 -13.32 -2.57 -13.38
CA ARG A 20 -12.51 -3.03 -14.52
C ARG A 20 -11.24 -3.68 -13.99
N GLU A 21 -11.00 -4.92 -14.39
CA GLU A 21 -9.72 -5.57 -14.10
C GLU A 21 -8.61 -4.89 -14.90
N VAL A 22 -7.54 -4.52 -14.20
CA VAL A 22 -6.36 -3.90 -14.79
C VAL A 22 -5.25 -4.94 -14.84
N GLU A 23 -4.76 -5.20 -16.04
CA GLU A 23 -3.69 -6.18 -16.27
C GLU A 23 -2.31 -5.52 -16.22
N ASP A 24 -1.28 -6.37 -16.06
CA ASP A 24 0.14 -5.99 -16.11
C ASP A 24 0.53 -4.94 -15.05
N VAL A 25 -0.05 -5.08 -13.85
CA VAL A 25 0.31 -4.30 -12.67
C VAL A 25 1.63 -4.84 -12.11
N THR A 26 2.61 -3.96 -11.92
CA THR A 26 3.94 -4.34 -11.46
C THR A 26 4.12 -4.10 -9.97
N SER A 27 3.51 -3.03 -9.44
CA SER A 27 3.54 -2.76 -8.01
C SER A 27 2.36 -1.88 -7.58
N VAL A 28 1.93 -2.07 -6.33
CA VAL A 28 0.95 -1.22 -5.66
C VAL A 28 1.55 -0.80 -4.33
N VAL A 29 1.67 0.51 -4.11
CA VAL A 29 2.14 1.09 -2.85
C VAL A 29 0.91 1.51 -2.05
N LEU A 30 0.70 0.87 -0.91
CA LEU A 30 -0.43 1.18 -0.03
C LEU A 30 -0.21 2.51 0.71
N PRO A 31 -1.30 3.25 1.00
CA PRO A 31 -1.20 4.51 1.71
C PRO A 31 -0.74 4.28 3.16
N VAL A 32 0.13 5.16 3.65
CA VAL A 32 0.58 5.17 5.05
C VAL A 32 -0.23 6.21 5.82
N TRP A 33 -0.96 5.74 6.83
CA TRP A 33 -1.78 6.59 7.69
C TRP A 33 -0.95 7.07 8.88
N ASN A 34 -0.51 8.32 8.83
CA ASN A 34 0.27 8.94 9.90
C ASN A 34 -0.53 10.09 10.54
N PRO A 35 -0.70 10.09 11.87
CA PRO A 35 -1.25 11.25 12.56
C PRO A 35 -0.28 12.43 12.47
N PRO A 36 -0.77 13.68 12.42
CA PRO A 36 0.10 14.85 12.52
C PRO A 36 0.72 14.89 13.93
N THR A 37 1.99 15.30 13.99
CA THR A 37 2.73 15.45 15.25
C THR A 37 2.97 16.91 15.57
N THR A 38 2.92 17.24 16.85
CA THR A 38 3.35 18.54 17.38
C THR A 38 4.55 18.33 18.29
N ALA A 39 5.63 19.07 18.01
CA ALA A 39 6.81 19.08 18.88
C ALA A 39 6.51 19.87 20.16
N ILE A 40 6.81 19.27 21.31
CA ILE A 40 6.82 19.93 22.60
C ILE A 40 8.29 20.11 23.02
N ASP A 41 8.70 21.36 23.14
CA ASP A 41 10.03 21.76 23.61
C ASP A 41 9.87 22.80 24.73
N THR A 42 9.86 22.32 25.98
CA THR A 42 9.65 23.14 27.18
C THR A 42 10.81 22.95 28.16
N SER A 43 11.10 23.99 28.94
CA SER A 43 12.15 23.96 29.96
C SER A 43 12.01 22.75 30.90
N GLY A 44 13.10 21.98 31.04
CA GLY A 44 13.13 20.75 31.86
C GLY A 44 13.04 19.45 31.06
N ILE A 45 12.85 19.52 29.73
CA ILE A 45 12.91 18.35 28.84
C ILE A 45 14.27 18.33 28.15
N ALA A 46 14.92 17.16 28.12
CA ALA A 46 16.27 17.00 27.58
C ALA A 46 16.33 17.03 26.04
N LEU A 47 15.24 16.62 25.37
CA LEU A 47 15.10 16.59 23.91
C LEU A 47 13.62 16.83 23.56
N ALA A 48 13.36 17.57 22.48
CA ALA A 48 12.01 17.80 21.98
C ALA A 48 11.27 16.47 21.73
N MET A 49 10.01 16.41 22.17
CA MET A 49 9.17 15.22 22.00
C MET A 49 8.06 15.48 20.98
N ASP A 50 7.90 14.57 20.03
CA ASP A 50 6.78 14.60 19.09
C ASP A 50 5.55 13.92 19.69
N VAL A 51 4.48 14.68 19.88
CA VAL A 51 3.20 14.15 20.36
C VAL A 51 2.23 14.01 19.16
N PRO A 52 1.73 12.79 18.87
CA PRO A 52 0.77 12.59 17.78
C PRO A 52 -0.64 13.02 18.18
N ASP A 53 -1.30 13.80 17.32
CA ASP A 53 -2.75 14.04 17.39
C ASP A 53 -3.49 12.85 16.75
N MET A 54 -3.90 11.90 17.59
CA MET A 54 -4.60 10.68 17.16
C MET A 54 -6.01 10.94 16.61
N THR A 55 -6.52 12.18 16.63
CA THR A 55 -7.85 12.52 16.12
C THR A 55 -7.86 12.83 14.62
N LYS A 56 -6.68 13.01 14.01
CA LYS A 56 -6.52 13.39 12.61
C LYS A 56 -5.50 12.50 11.93
N PHE A 57 -5.59 12.42 10.61
CA PHE A 57 -4.58 11.81 9.77
C PHE A 57 -4.12 12.80 8.71
N ASN A 58 -2.83 12.75 8.39
CA ASN A 58 -2.31 13.45 7.22
C ASN A 58 -2.93 12.87 5.94
N ALA A 59 -2.96 13.68 4.88
CA ALA A 59 -3.32 13.18 3.56
C ALA A 59 -2.42 12.00 3.20
N ALA A 60 -3.03 10.90 2.77
CA ALA A 60 -2.32 9.71 2.37
C ALA A 60 -2.41 9.53 0.86
N GLU A 61 -1.31 9.10 0.27
CA GLU A 61 -1.19 8.86 -1.17
C GLU A 61 -0.88 7.38 -1.38
N TYR A 62 -1.42 6.83 -2.46
CA TYR A 62 -1.11 5.49 -2.92
C TYR A 62 -0.74 5.57 -4.39
N SER A 63 0.07 4.63 -4.85
CA SER A 63 0.50 4.58 -6.24
C SER A 63 0.35 3.19 -6.81
N ILE A 64 0.04 3.15 -8.10
CA ILE A 64 -0.11 1.93 -8.88
C ILE A 64 0.85 2.06 -10.05
N ALA A 65 1.81 1.14 -10.14
CA ALA A 65 2.67 1.01 -11.30
C ALA A 65 2.15 -0.16 -12.14
N HIS A 66 2.08 0.07 -13.45
CA HIS A 66 1.64 -0.90 -14.43
C HIS A 66 2.42 -0.70 -15.73
N ASN A 67 2.44 -1.70 -16.57
CA ASN A 67 2.86 -1.57 -17.97
C ASN A 67 1.62 -1.37 -18.86
N ASN A 68 1.77 -1.50 -20.18
CA ASN A 68 0.69 -1.29 -21.16
C ASN A 68 -0.29 -2.48 -21.24
N GLY A 69 -0.74 -3.00 -20.11
CA GLY A 69 -1.75 -4.05 -20.03
C GLY A 69 -3.17 -3.55 -20.33
N THR A 70 -4.10 -4.49 -20.47
CA THR A 70 -5.52 -4.17 -20.72
C THR A 70 -6.09 -3.29 -19.61
N ASN A 71 -6.92 -2.30 -20.00
CA ASN A 71 -7.59 -1.34 -19.12
C ASN A 71 -6.68 -0.40 -18.31
N SER A 72 -5.37 -0.52 -18.44
CA SER A 72 -4.41 0.31 -17.72
C SER A 72 -4.47 1.80 -18.10
N GLN A 73 -4.93 2.12 -19.31
CA GLN A 73 -5.18 3.50 -19.76
C GLN A 73 -6.23 4.23 -18.91
N TYR A 74 -7.11 3.51 -18.21
CA TYR A 74 -8.14 4.12 -17.38
C TYR A 74 -7.60 4.64 -16.06
N LEU A 75 -6.48 4.10 -15.56
CA LEU A 75 -5.83 4.57 -14.33
C LEU A 75 -5.27 5.99 -14.45
N ALA A 76 -5.02 6.46 -15.67
CA ALA A 76 -4.58 7.83 -15.94
C ALA A 76 -5.74 8.82 -16.15
N MET A 77 -6.99 8.36 -16.09
CA MET A 77 -8.14 9.25 -16.24
C MET A 77 -8.28 10.15 -15.01
N PRO A 78 -8.53 11.46 -15.19
CA PRO A 78 -8.81 12.32 -14.06
C PRO A 78 -10.17 11.96 -13.45
N GLY A 79 -10.26 12.01 -12.13
CA GLY A 79 -11.51 11.83 -11.40
C GLY A 79 -11.39 10.86 -10.22
N LEU A 80 -12.55 10.36 -9.81
CA LEU A 80 -12.68 9.43 -8.70
C LEU A 80 -12.37 8.00 -9.16
N HIS A 81 -11.48 7.34 -8.44
CA HIS A 81 -11.18 5.92 -8.59
C HIS A 81 -11.65 5.15 -7.37
N THR A 82 -12.25 3.99 -7.62
CA THR A 82 -12.53 2.98 -6.60
C THR A 82 -11.68 1.76 -6.92
N ASP A 83 -10.52 1.71 -6.28
CA ASP A 83 -9.52 0.69 -6.49
C ASP A 83 -9.68 -0.45 -5.49
N GLU A 84 -9.68 -1.67 -5.99
CA GLU A 84 -9.67 -2.88 -5.19
C GLU A 84 -8.43 -3.70 -5.54
N PHE A 85 -7.54 -3.82 -4.57
CA PHE A 85 -6.34 -4.64 -4.66
C PHE A 85 -6.52 -5.92 -3.86
N ARG A 86 -6.33 -7.07 -4.49
CA ARG A 86 -6.35 -8.38 -3.86
C ARG A 86 -4.98 -9.02 -4.05
N THR A 87 -4.44 -9.60 -2.99
CA THR A 87 -3.18 -10.34 -3.06
C THR A 87 -3.28 -11.63 -2.27
N VAL A 88 -2.66 -12.70 -2.79
CA VAL A 88 -2.46 -13.96 -2.08
C VAL A 88 -0.99 -14.07 -1.73
N ARG A 89 -0.68 -14.24 -0.44
CA ARG A 89 0.69 -14.36 0.07
C ARG A 89 0.90 -15.68 0.80
N GLN A 90 2.13 -16.16 0.81
CA GLN A 90 2.50 -17.34 1.59
C GLN A 90 2.50 -17.02 3.09
N LYS A 91 1.87 -17.88 3.89
CA LYS A 91 1.91 -17.83 5.35
C LYS A 91 2.73 -19.02 5.85
N TYR A 92 3.87 -18.73 6.48
CA TYR A 92 4.69 -19.75 7.12
C TYR A 92 4.21 -19.98 8.56
N THR A 93 3.59 -21.13 8.78
CA THR A 93 3.18 -21.57 10.12
C THR A 93 4.26 -22.50 10.68
N THR A 94 4.99 -22.07 11.72
CA THR A 94 6.10 -22.86 12.32
C THR A 94 5.67 -24.20 12.93
N SER A 95 4.36 -24.40 13.17
CA SER A 95 3.80 -25.63 13.72
C SER A 95 3.36 -26.67 12.68
N LYS A 96 3.40 -26.34 11.38
CA LYS A 96 2.98 -27.25 10.31
C LYS A 96 4.03 -27.24 9.20
N THR A 97 4.47 -28.40 8.77
CA THR A 97 5.36 -28.60 7.60
C THR A 97 4.69 -28.29 6.25
N LYS A 98 3.64 -27.45 6.23
CA LYS A 98 2.85 -27.11 5.04
C LYS A 98 2.89 -25.60 4.80
N ILE A 99 3.02 -25.23 3.51
CA ILE A 99 2.86 -23.85 3.06
C ILE A 99 1.36 -23.55 3.08
N GLU A 100 0.95 -22.59 3.90
CA GLU A 100 -0.42 -22.07 3.92
C GLU A 100 -0.47 -20.77 3.08
N TYR A 101 -1.66 -20.39 2.63
CA TYR A 101 -1.89 -19.16 1.87
C TYR A 101 -2.82 -18.24 2.64
N GLU A 102 -2.52 -16.94 2.62
CA GLU A 102 -3.34 -15.89 3.18
C GLU A 102 -3.73 -14.93 2.07
N SER A 103 -5.02 -14.60 2.00
CA SER A 103 -5.50 -13.55 1.10
C SER A 103 -5.64 -12.24 1.87
N VAL A 104 -5.23 -11.15 1.23
CA VAL A 104 -5.40 -9.80 1.75
C VAL A 104 -6.10 -8.97 0.68
N LYS A 105 -7.08 -8.20 1.12
CA LYS A 105 -7.89 -7.32 0.26
C LYS A 105 -7.82 -5.90 0.80
N TYR A 106 -7.50 -4.96 -0.07
CA TYR A 106 -7.55 -3.53 0.18
C TYR A 106 -8.54 -2.91 -0.79
N ARG A 107 -9.36 -1.99 -0.27
CA ARG A 107 -10.22 -1.14 -1.09
C ARG A 107 -9.93 0.30 -0.75
N LEU A 108 -9.62 1.08 -1.76
CA LEU A 108 -9.26 2.49 -1.65
C LEU A 108 -10.18 3.28 -2.58
N THR A 109 -10.60 4.44 -2.11
CA THR A 109 -11.33 5.40 -2.94
C THR A 109 -10.57 6.70 -2.87
N GLY A 110 -10.12 7.19 -4.01
CA GLY A 110 -9.24 8.34 -4.11
C GLY A 110 -9.45 9.11 -5.40
N MET A 111 -8.76 10.24 -5.52
CA MET A 111 -8.73 11.00 -6.77
C MET A 111 -7.37 10.86 -7.44
N HIS A 112 -7.38 10.79 -8.77
CA HIS A 112 -6.16 10.86 -9.57
C HIS A 112 -5.41 12.17 -9.30
N LYS A 113 -4.12 12.06 -8.96
CA LYS A 113 -3.25 13.20 -8.67
C LYS A 113 -2.28 13.49 -9.82
N SER A 114 -1.58 12.47 -10.30
CA SER A 114 -0.59 12.58 -11.37
C SER A 114 -0.32 11.21 -12.01
N THR A 115 0.24 11.24 -13.21
CA THR A 115 0.78 10.06 -13.90
C THR A 115 2.21 10.36 -14.31
N GLU A 116 3.12 9.46 -13.98
CA GLU A 116 4.54 9.56 -14.32
C GLU A 116 4.93 8.40 -15.24
N LYS A 117 5.75 8.68 -16.26
CA LYS A 117 6.26 7.65 -17.15
C LYS A 117 7.48 7.00 -16.51
N GLY A 118 7.47 5.67 -16.37
CA GLY A 118 8.65 4.90 -15.97
C GLY A 118 9.80 5.06 -16.98
N THR A 119 11.03 4.96 -16.49
CA THR A 119 12.26 4.98 -17.32
C THR A 119 12.46 3.70 -18.09
#